data_AF-C7ZRE8-F1
#
_entry.id   AF-C7ZRE8-F1
#
_cell.length_a   1.000
_cell.length_b   1.000
_cell.length_c   1.000
_cell.angle_alpha   90.00
_cell.angle_beta   90.00
_cell.angle_gamma   90.00
#
_symmetry.space_group_name_H-M   'P 1'
#
loop_
_entity.id
_entity.type
_entity.pdbx_description
1 polymer ?
#
loop_
_entity_poly.entity_id
_entity_poly.type
_entity_poly.pdbx_seq_one_letter_code
_entity_poly.pdbx_strand_id
1 'polypeptide(L)'
;MSATPHLITRTKEYYQIDLTTRLPPGTDSIDQLNNNPRQPRPPAEAKRPVPEWPPLSERKGKWIAKYLDTLDPETEYDQIIRTANFFAGTSFAVAIGYCSTFVHLVQTPAGAAAIHHGGRVYKRGHQRFYETQNHFLDWMWYGSDSDETIEDIESVNKLHAGLWRNVPGTFSSPWEGMMSVIGSAYFETYLRKLVGARNQKPHPHLAAAWPAWAERVCSHFRTEPGANFRDYGANFPRNWTELEDFYLWFQSLPFKEYTNDEDRQKGHEIAQAFLDQFSTLWFPRQLHWLGRSVLLTLVSEKVRKQQQLGSPNSIIASGIKLGFKLLFDVTDIMPDPVTPALLEEYRAVKAWKWHQIDVQVRREWHHRERILDVVLFAASILILFAYYEASKLLAKTSTLSGDILTHIRTAKLLQDKKT
;
A
#
# COMPACT_ATOMS: atom_id res chain seq x y z
N MET A 1 -36.86 6.09 9.51
CA MET A 1 -35.42 5.85 9.75
C MET A 1 -35.10 6.50 11.09
N SER A 2 -34.61 5.75 12.08
CA SER A 2 -34.17 6.38 13.33
C SER A 2 -32.98 7.29 13.03
N ALA A 3 -32.89 8.43 13.69
CA ALA A 3 -31.74 9.33 13.54
C ALA A 3 -30.45 8.57 13.91
N THR A 4 -29.38 8.76 13.13
CA THR A 4 -28.08 8.19 13.46
C THR A 4 -27.59 8.81 14.78
N PRO A 5 -27.22 8.01 15.79
CA PRO A 5 -26.76 8.55 17.06
C PRO A 5 -25.46 9.36 16.89
N HIS A 6 -25.31 10.36 17.75
CA HIS A 6 -24.09 11.17 17.82
C HIS A 6 -22.87 10.30 18.14
N LEU A 7 -21.68 10.64 17.62
CA LEU A 7 -20.48 9.80 17.74
C LEU A 7 -20.17 9.38 19.19
N ILE A 8 -20.23 10.33 20.14
CA ILE A 8 -19.91 10.08 21.55
C ILE A 8 -20.92 9.18 22.27
N THR A 9 -22.12 9.01 21.71
CA THR A 9 -23.17 8.16 22.29
C THR A 9 -23.24 6.79 21.62
N ARG A 10 -22.41 6.53 20.60
CA ARG A 10 -22.30 5.21 19.98
C ARG A 10 -21.64 4.24 20.95
N THR A 11 -21.94 2.97 20.76
CA THR A 11 -21.38 1.85 21.52
C THR A 11 -20.93 0.77 20.55
N LYS A 12 -20.32 -0.30 21.07
CA LYS A 12 -19.91 -1.46 20.25
C LYS A 12 -21.07 -2.04 19.43
N GLU A 13 -22.30 -2.00 19.94
CA GLU A 13 -23.51 -2.51 19.27
C GLU A 13 -23.82 -1.72 17.99
N TYR A 14 -23.52 -0.42 17.95
CA TYR A 14 -23.69 0.38 16.74
C TYR A 14 -22.77 -0.10 15.61
N TYR A 15 -21.54 -0.51 15.96
CA TYR A 15 -20.52 -0.94 15.01
C TYR A 15 -20.52 -2.44 14.74
N GLN A 16 -21.37 -3.20 15.41
CA GLN A 16 -21.39 -4.64 15.30
C GLN A 16 -21.82 -5.08 13.89
N ILE A 17 -21.02 -5.96 13.30
CA ILE A 17 -21.31 -6.57 12.01
C ILE A 17 -21.84 -7.99 12.24
N ASP A 18 -22.89 -8.36 11.51
CA ASP A 18 -23.41 -9.72 11.52
C ASP A 18 -22.52 -10.66 10.69
N LEU A 19 -21.77 -11.51 11.40
CA LEU A 19 -20.85 -12.52 10.85
C LEU A 19 -21.39 -13.95 10.99
N THR A 20 -22.67 -14.14 11.37
CA THR A 20 -23.26 -15.47 11.64
C THR A 20 -23.12 -16.47 10.50
N THR A 21 -23.10 -15.99 9.26
CA THR A 21 -22.95 -16.79 8.04
C THR A 21 -21.61 -16.59 7.33
N ARG A 22 -20.72 -15.76 7.89
CA ARG A 22 -19.49 -15.27 7.24
C ARG A 22 -18.36 -15.12 8.26
N LEU A 23 -18.08 -16.19 9.00
CA LEU A 23 -17.03 -16.20 10.01
C LEU A 23 -15.65 -15.89 9.39
N PRO A 24 -14.77 -15.18 10.13
CA PRO A 24 -13.40 -15.00 9.70
C PRO A 24 -12.69 -16.37 9.60
N PRO A 25 -11.80 -16.57 8.62
CA PRO A 25 -11.00 -17.78 8.51
C PRO A 25 -10.24 -18.11 9.80
N GLY A 26 -10.17 -19.40 10.14
CA GLY A 26 -9.64 -19.85 11.43
C GLY A 26 -10.63 -19.77 12.60
N THR A 27 -11.90 -19.44 12.32
CA THR A 27 -13.01 -19.46 13.29
C THR A 27 -14.15 -20.37 12.80
N ASP A 28 -14.49 -21.39 13.59
CA ASP A 28 -15.43 -22.47 13.27
C ASP A 28 -16.87 -22.15 13.69
N SER A 29 -17.06 -21.26 14.68
CA SER A 29 -18.40 -20.90 15.16
C SER A 29 -18.49 -19.47 15.71
N ILE A 30 -19.71 -18.94 15.82
CA ILE A 30 -19.96 -17.66 16.50
C ILE A 30 -19.63 -17.71 17.98
N ASP A 31 -19.79 -18.86 18.62
CA ASP A 31 -19.39 -19.04 20.02
C ASP A 31 -17.87 -18.95 20.18
N GLN A 32 -17.09 -19.56 19.28
CA GLN A 32 -15.64 -19.38 19.25
C GLN A 32 -15.27 -17.92 18.97
N LEU A 33 -15.99 -17.24 18.08
CA LEU A 33 -15.72 -15.82 17.82
C LEU A 33 -15.98 -14.96 19.07
N ASN A 34 -17.10 -15.17 19.75
CA ASN A 34 -17.64 -14.23 20.73
C ASN A 34 -17.41 -14.60 22.19
N ASN A 35 -17.20 -15.87 22.52
CA ASN A 35 -17.10 -16.33 23.90
C ASN A 35 -15.83 -17.14 24.16
N ASN A 36 -15.43 -17.99 23.20
CA ASN A 36 -14.32 -18.93 23.35
C ASN A 36 -13.26 -18.76 22.24
N PRO A 37 -12.65 -17.57 22.09
CA PRO A 37 -11.70 -17.34 21.02
C PRO A 37 -10.41 -18.15 21.22
N ARG A 38 -9.87 -18.63 20.11
CA ARG A 38 -8.55 -19.24 20.03
C ARG A 38 -7.51 -18.21 20.48
N GLN A 39 -6.86 -18.47 21.61
CA GLN A 39 -5.86 -17.56 22.17
C GLN A 39 -4.58 -17.51 21.33
N PRO A 40 -3.80 -16.41 21.37
CA PRO A 40 -2.51 -16.34 20.70
C PRO A 40 -1.60 -17.51 21.07
N ARG A 41 -0.72 -17.94 20.15
CA ARG A 41 0.33 -18.92 20.47
C ARG A 41 1.27 -18.35 21.55
N PRO A 42 1.85 -19.17 22.44
CA PRO A 42 2.98 -18.72 23.25
C PRO A 42 4.18 -18.34 22.37
N PRO A 43 5.08 -17.45 22.82
CA PRO A 43 6.31 -17.15 22.10
C PRO A 43 7.12 -18.42 21.85
N ALA A 44 7.62 -18.58 20.63
CA ALA A 44 8.52 -19.67 20.32
C ALA A 44 9.95 -19.28 20.72
N GLU A 45 10.64 -20.16 21.45
CA GLU A 45 12.01 -19.92 21.87
C GLU A 45 12.99 -20.37 20.78
N ALA A 46 13.99 -19.54 20.50
CA ALA A 46 15.05 -19.88 19.57
C ALA A 46 15.83 -21.11 20.07
N LYS A 47 15.92 -22.15 19.24
CA LYS A 47 16.64 -23.39 19.55
C LYS A 47 18.16 -23.21 19.58
N ARG A 48 18.65 -22.06 19.10
CA ARG A 48 20.06 -21.68 18.97
C ARG A 48 20.17 -20.14 18.91
N PRO A 49 21.38 -19.57 18.99
CA PRO A 49 21.58 -18.16 18.66
C PRO A 49 21.12 -17.87 17.22
N VAL A 50 20.31 -16.82 17.06
CA VAL A 50 19.78 -16.41 15.75
C VAL A 50 20.95 -15.99 14.85
N PRO A 51 21.11 -16.58 13.66
CA PRO A 51 22.18 -16.21 12.75
C PRO A 51 22.12 -14.74 12.33
N GLU A 52 23.23 -14.04 12.37
CA GLU A 52 23.35 -12.71 11.77
C GLU A 52 23.30 -12.77 10.24
N TRP A 53 23.09 -11.62 9.59
CA TRP A 53 23.25 -11.53 8.14
C TRP A 53 24.69 -11.86 7.73
N PRO A 54 24.91 -12.56 6.61
CA PRO A 54 26.26 -12.79 6.09
C PRO A 54 27.04 -11.47 5.93
N PRO A 55 28.38 -11.49 6.04
CA PRO A 55 29.20 -10.31 5.74
C PRO A 55 28.92 -9.74 4.35
N LEU A 56 29.08 -8.42 4.18
CA LEU A 56 28.80 -7.75 2.89
C LEU A 56 29.55 -8.39 1.71
N SER A 57 30.78 -8.86 1.92
CA SER A 57 31.61 -9.55 0.92
C SER A 57 31.04 -10.89 0.44
N GLU A 58 30.14 -11.50 1.20
CA GLU A 58 29.54 -12.81 0.93
C GLU A 58 28.12 -12.71 0.34
N ARG A 59 27.49 -11.52 0.40
CA ARG A 59 26.16 -11.25 -0.16
C ARG A 59 26.24 -11.13 -1.68
N LYS A 60 26.15 -12.26 -2.40
CA LYS A 60 26.25 -12.32 -3.87
C LYS A 60 25.09 -13.07 -4.51
N GLY A 61 24.62 -12.56 -5.65
CA GLY A 61 23.52 -13.19 -6.40
C GLY A 61 22.23 -13.22 -5.59
N LYS A 62 21.55 -14.36 -5.58
CA LYS A 62 20.32 -14.60 -4.79
C LYS A 62 20.65 -15.05 -3.35
N TRP A 63 21.31 -14.19 -2.59
CA TRP A 63 21.78 -14.53 -1.24
C TRP A 63 20.68 -14.48 -0.18
N ILE A 64 19.63 -13.68 -0.36
CA ILE A 64 18.55 -13.54 0.64
C ILE A 64 17.81 -14.87 0.77
N ALA A 65 17.36 -15.46 -0.35
CA ALA A 65 16.68 -16.75 -0.32
C ALA A 65 17.53 -17.84 0.36
N LYS A 66 18.82 -17.93 -0.01
CA LYS A 66 19.77 -18.86 0.60
C LYS A 66 19.91 -18.65 2.10
N TYR A 67 19.95 -17.40 2.55
CA TYR A 67 20.04 -17.08 3.96
C TYR A 67 18.73 -17.44 4.69
N LEU A 68 17.56 -17.14 4.11
CA LEU A 68 16.27 -17.53 4.66
C LEU A 68 16.17 -19.04 4.83
N ASP A 69 16.66 -19.85 3.88
CA ASP A 69 16.70 -21.32 3.97
C ASP A 69 17.51 -21.84 5.17
N THR A 70 18.41 -21.03 5.74
CA THR A 70 19.17 -21.41 6.94
C THR A 70 18.44 -21.13 8.25
N LEU A 71 17.33 -20.40 8.21
CA LEU A 71 16.59 -19.98 9.40
C LEU A 71 15.43 -20.94 9.72
N ASP A 72 15.14 -21.16 11.00
CA ASP A 72 13.95 -21.89 11.45
C ASP A 72 12.73 -20.95 11.46
N PRO A 73 11.75 -21.12 10.55
CA PRO A 73 10.59 -20.22 10.50
C PRO A 73 9.66 -20.30 11.71
N GLU A 74 9.78 -21.32 12.56
CA GLU A 74 8.98 -21.41 13.78
C GLU A 74 9.54 -20.55 14.91
N THR A 75 10.87 -20.40 14.98
CA THR A 75 11.56 -19.80 16.14
C THR A 75 12.41 -18.57 15.79
N GLU A 76 12.74 -18.38 14.51
CA GLU A 76 13.59 -17.30 13.99
C GLU A 76 12.81 -16.39 13.01
N TYR A 77 11.47 -16.37 13.12
CA TYR A 77 10.58 -15.60 12.24
C TYR A 77 10.86 -14.10 12.26
N ASP A 78 11.25 -13.51 13.39
CA ASP A 78 11.61 -12.09 13.46
C ASP A 78 12.78 -11.75 12.51
N GLN A 79 13.78 -12.62 12.44
CA GLN A 79 14.93 -12.42 11.56
C GLN A 79 14.56 -12.62 10.08
N ILE A 80 13.65 -13.56 9.78
CA ILE A 80 13.09 -13.74 8.43
C ILE A 80 12.34 -12.49 7.99
N ILE A 81 11.44 -11.97 8.84
CA ILE A 81 10.64 -10.77 8.55
C ILE A 81 11.53 -9.53 8.41
N ARG A 82 12.48 -9.33 9.33
CA ARG A 82 13.46 -8.25 9.27
C ARG A 82 14.21 -8.27 7.94
N THR A 83 14.75 -9.43 7.57
CA THR A 83 15.53 -9.59 6.33
C THR A 83 14.68 -9.32 5.09
N ALA A 84 13.51 -9.95 4.99
CA ALA A 84 12.64 -9.81 3.83
C ALA A 84 12.20 -8.35 3.62
N ASN A 85 11.77 -7.66 4.68
CA ASN A 85 11.26 -6.31 4.55
C ASN A 85 12.37 -5.27 4.34
N PHE A 86 13.48 -5.35 5.07
CA PHE A 86 14.53 -4.33 4.96
C PHE A 86 15.38 -4.42 3.69
N PHE A 87 15.47 -5.60 3.07
CA PHE A 87 16.21 -5.75 1.81
C PHE A 87 15.33 -5.67 0.56
N ALA A 88 14.12 -6.22 0.57
CA ALA A 88 13.26 -6.19 -0.63
C ALA A 88 12.34 -4.96 -0.69
N GLY A 89 12.11 -4.30 0.44
CA GLY A 89 11.19 -3.16 0.53
C GLY A 89 11.75 -1.86 -0.05
N THR A 90 10.84 -0.98 -0.47
CA THR A 90 11.11 0.43 -0.78
C THR A 90 9.97 1.26 -0.19
N SER A 91 10.20 2.51 0.20
CA SER A 91 9.13 3.34 0.74
C SER A 91 7.98 3.58 -0.23
N PHE A 92 8.25 3.57 -1.53
CA PHE A 92 7.20 3.59 -2.55
C PHE A 92 6.30 2.34 -2.44
N ALA A 93 6.88 1.14 -2.35
CA ALA A 93 6.13 -0.10 -2.19
C ALA A 93 5.34 -0.12 -0.86
N VAL A 94 5.97 0.32 0.24
CA VAL A 94 5.29 0.39 1.55
C VAL A 94 4.17 1.45 1.51
N ALA A 95 4.31 2.54 0.76
CA ALA A 95 3.25 3.54 0.58
C ALA A 95 2.04 3.00 -0.19
N ILE A 96 2.27 2.20 -1.22
CA ILE A 96 1.18 1.52 -1.94
C ILE A 96 0.47 0.55 -1.00
N GLY A 97 1.22 -0.28 -0.26
CA GLY A 97 0.64 -1.23 0.70
C GLY A 97 -0.16 -0.53 1.79
N TYR A 98 0.41 0.50 2.41
CA TYR A 98 -0.26 1.35 3.39
C TYR A 98 -1.58 1.92 2.85
N CYS A 99 -1.53 2.59 1.70
CA CYS A 99 -2.72 3.21 1.12
C CYS A 99 -3.78 2.15 0.81
N SER A 100 -3.38 1.03 0.21
CA SER A 100 -4.30 -0.05 -0.15
C SER A 100 -4.96 -0.63 1.10
N THR A 101 -4.19 -0.98 2.14
CA THR A 101 -4.69 -1.53 3.40
C THR A 101 -5.64 -0.57 4.09
N PHE A 102 -5.33 0.72 4.18
CA PHE A 102 -6.22 1.68 4.83
C PHE A 102 -7.54 1.89 4.06
N VAL A 103 -7.53 1.80 2.73
CA VAL A 103 -8.76 1.82 1.92
C VAL A 103 -9.67 0.61 2.21
N HIS A 104 -9.10 -0.54 2.60
CA HIS A 104 -9.86 -1.68 3.09
C HIS A 104 -10.42 -1.43 4.49
N LEU A 105 -9.58 -0.96 5.42
CA LEU A 105 -9.99 -0.74 6.82
C LEU A 105 -11.17 0.21 6.95
N VAL A 106 -11.26 1.23 6.10
CA VAL A 106 -12.38 2.19 6.14
C VAL A 106 -13.66 1.69 5.47
N GLN A 107 -13.72 0.41 5.08
CA GLN A 107 -14.97 -0.22 4.65
C GLN A 107 -15.87 -0.56 5.85
N THR A 108 -15.29 -0.77 7.04
CA THR A 108 -16.05 -1.01 8.27
C THR A 108 -16.57 0.32 8.81
N PRO A 109 -17.76 0.35 9.43
CA PRO A 109 -18.27 1.57 10.07
C PRO A 109 -17.37 2.03 11.22
N ALA A 110 -16.76 1.08 11.97
CA ALA A 110 -15.84 1.39 13.06
C ALA A 110 -14.52 2.03 12.54
N GLY A 111 -13.89 1.42 11.54
CA GLY A 111 -12.66 1.93 10.92
C GLY A 111 -12.87 3.29 10.26
N ALA A 112 -13.99 3.47 9.54
CA ALA A 112 -14.36 4.76 8.97
C ALA A 112 -14.53 5.83 10.06
N ALA A 113 -15.25 5.53 11.15
CA ALA A 113 -15.44 6.50 12.23
C ALA A 113 -14.15 6.84 12.98
N ALA A 114 -13.30 5.85 13.28
CA ALA A 114 -12.04 6.05 13.99
C ALA A 114 -11.04 6.91 13.19
N ILE A 115 -10.91 6.65 11.88
CA ILE A 115 -9.93 7.37 11.04
C ILE A 115 -10.47 8.75 10.62
N HIS A 116 -11.78 8.89 10.45
CA HIS A 116 -12.39 10.20 10.15
C HIS A 116 -12.21 11.16 11.33
N HIS A 117 -12.34 10.64 12.55
CA HIS A 117 -12.27 11.44 13.77
C HIS A 117 -10.92 12.17 13.92
N GLY A 118 -10.98 13.45 14.31
CA GLY A 118 -9.81 14.32 14.40
C GLY A 118 -9.24 14.79 13.06
N GLY A 119 -9.64 14.19 11.94
CA GLY A 119 -9.29 14.62 10.58
C GLY A 119 -7.79 14.61 10.27
N ARG A 120 -6.99 13.78 10.97
CA ARG A 120 -5.53 13.71 10.76
C ARG A 120 -5.17 13.34 9.32
N VAL A 121 -5.93 12.45 8.69
CA VAL A 121 -5.69 12.03 7.30
C VAL A 121 -5.77 13.21 6.31
N TYR A 122 -6.65 14.19 6.55
CA TYR A 122 -6.81 15.36 5.69
C TYR A 122 -5.80 16.46 5.98
N LYS A 123 -5.53 16.71 7.27
CA LYS A 123 -4.72 17.86 7.71
C LYS A 123 -3.23 17.56 7.77
N ARG A 124 -2.88 16.32 8.09
CA ARG A 124 -1.52 15.84 8.41
C ARG A 124 -1.30 14.45 7.82
N GLY A 125 -1.73 14.27 6.57
CA GLY A 125 -1.65 12.98 5.89
C GLY A 125 -0.23 12.44 5.93
N HIS A 126 0.74 13.23 5.43
CA HIS A 126 2.14 12.78 5.31
C HIS A 126 2.75 12.43 6.66
N GLN A 127 2.54 13.27 7.67
CA GLN A 127 2.97 12.95 9.03
C GLN A 127 2.37 11.62 9.51
N ARG A 128 1.06 11.40 9.33
CA ARG A 128 0.41 10.13 9.71
C ARG A 128 1.04 8.93 9.02
N PHE A 129 1.36 9.06 7.73
CA PHE A 129 1.99 7.99 6.96
C PHE A 129 3.35 7.61 7.51
N TYR A 130 4.25 8.57 7.67
CA TYR A 130 5.59 8.29 8.18
C TYR A 130 5.58 7.84 9.65
N GLU A 131 4.68 8.37 10.50
CA GLU A 131 4.50 7.87 11.87
C GLU A 131 4.05 6.40 11.86
N THR A 132 3.03 6.06 11.06
CA THR A 132 2.53 4.68 10.96
C THR A 132 3.60 3.73 10.43
N GLN A 133 4.32 4.15 9.39
CA GLN A 133 5.42 3.35 8.84
C GLN A 133 6.54 3.16 9.86
N ASN A 134 6.88 4.21 10.61
CA ASN A 134 7.90 4.12 11.63
C ASN A 134 7.57 3.03 12.66
N HIS A 135 6.35 3.01 13.19
CA HIS A 135 5.90 1.97 14.11
C HIS A 135 6.04 0.57 13.50
N PHE A 136 5.49 0.35 12.30
CA PHE A 136 5.59 -0.96 11.63
C PHE A 136 7.03 -1.40 11.38
N LEU A 137 7.90 -0.48 10.96
CA LEU A 137 9.31 -0.77 10.71
C LEU A 137 10.08 -1.03 12.00
N ASP A 138 9.74 -0.36 13.11
CA ASP A 138 10.28 -0.68 14.44
C ASP A 138 9.95 -2.13 14.82
N TRP A 139 8.69 -2.56 14.65
CA TRP A 139 8.28 -3.92 15.02
C TRP A 139 9.00 -4.99 14.19
N MET A 140 9.25 -4.69 12.90
CA MET A 140 10.03 -5.58 12.03
C MET A 140 11.53 -5.52 12.33
N TRP A 141 12.04 -4.37 12.77
CA TRP A 141 13.45 -4.17 13.07
C TRP A 141 13.84 -4.78 14.41
N TYR A 142 13.11 -4.53 15.49
CA TYR A 142 13.48 -5.06 16.80
C TYR A 142 13.01 -6.51 16.98
N GLY A 143 11.89 -6.88 16.35
CA GLY A 143 11.26 -8.18 16.50
C GLY A 143 9.96 -8.07 17.28
N SER A 144 9.05 -9.00 17.03
CA SER A 144 7.64 -8.90 17.42
C SER A 144 7.38 -8.93 18.92
N ASP A 145 8.29 -9.48 19.73
CA ASP A 145 8.18 -9.62 21.19
C ASP A 145 9.33 -8.93 21.95
N SER A 146 10.07 -8.04 21.27
CA SER A 146 11.13 -7.24 21.91
C SER A 146 10.54 -6.16 22.83
N ASP A 147 11.29 -5.76 23.86
CA ASP A 147 10.90 -4.69 24.78
C ASP A 147 10.59 -3.39 24.02
N GLU A 148 11.37 -3.06 22.99
CA GLU A 148 11.18 -1.89 22.14
C GLU A 148 9.85 -1.96 21.37
N THR A 149 9.51 -3.12 20.80
CA THR A 149 8.23 -3.31 20.11
C THR A 149 7.05 -3.23 21.06
N ILE A 150 7.16 -3.84 22.25
CA ILE A 150 6.11 -3.82 23.26
C ILE A 150 5.86 -2.39 23.75
N GLU A 151 6.92 -1.63 24.03
CA GLU A 151 6.83 -0.23 24.44
C GLU A 151 6.21 0.63 23.32
N ASP A 152 6.63 0.43 22.07
CA ASP A 152 6.10 1.18 20.94
C ASP A 152 4.61 0.87 20.69
N ILE A 153 4.20 -0.40 20.74
CA ILE A 153 2.79 -0.80 20.62
C ILE A 153 1.98 -0.24 21.80
N GLU A 154 2.52 -0.17 23.01
CA GLU A 154 1.86 0.49 24.14
C GLU A 154 1.59 1.98 23.86
N SER A 155 2.49 2.66 23.16
CA SER A 155 2.25 4.03 22.70
C SER A 155 1.07 4.11 21.73
N VAL A 156 0.93 3.14 20.82
CA VAL A 156 -0.20 3.05 19.89
C VAL A 156 -1.50 2.69 20.62
N ASN A 157 -1.46 1.80 21.61
CA ASN A 157 -2.62 1.50 22.47
C ASN A 157 -3.12 2.75 23.19
N LYS A 158 -2.23 3.63 23.67
CA LYS A 158 -2.61 4.93 24.26
C LYS A 158 -3.27 5.86 23.23
N LEU A 159 -2.80 5.85 21.98
CA LEU A 159 -3.44 6.59 20.89
C LEU A 159 -4.84 6.05 20.59
N HIS A 160 -5.00 4.74 20.45
CA HIS A 160 -6.31 4.09 20.30
C HIS A 160 -7.24 4.41 21.48
N ALA A 161 -6.70 4.45 22.71
CA ALA A 161 -7.45 4.84 23.89
C ALA A 161 -7.94 6.28 23.88
N GLY A 162 -7.15 7.20 23.32
CA GLY A 162 -7.60 8.56 23.05
C GLY A 162 -8.74 8.62 22.03
N LEU A 163 -8.70 7.76 21.00
CA LEU A 163 -9.73 7.72 19.96
C LEU A 163 -11.04 7.12 20.45
N TRP A 164 -11.04 5.94 21.09
CA TRP A 164 -12.29 5.31 21.51
C TRP A 164 -13.03 6.09 22.60
N ARG A 165 -12.35 6.94 23.40
CA ARG A 165 -13.04 7.87 24.31
C ARG A 165 -13.92 8.90 23.59
N ASN A 166 -13.58 9.23 22.35
CA ASN A 166 -14.32 10.19 21.52
C ASN A 166 -15.22 9.52 20.48
N VAL A 167 -14.93 8.26 20.15
CA VAL A 167 -15.70 7.43 19.23
C VAL A 167 -15.85 6.01 19.80
N PRO A 168 -16.66 5.83 20.85
CA PRO A 168 -16.73 4.57 21.58
C PRO A 168 -17.27 3.43 20.72
N GLY A 169 -16.74 2.23 20.90
CA GLY A 169 -17.07 1.03 20.13
C GLY A 169 -16.16 0.77 18.92
N THR A 170 -15.37 1.74 18.47
CA THR A 170 -14.58 1.62 17.22
C THR A 170 -13.40 0.65 17.27
N PHE A 171 -13.01 0.18 18.46
CA PHE A 171 -11.92 -0.78 18.68
C PHE A 171 -12.41 -2.03 19.44
N SER A 172 -13.68 -2.39 19.25
CA SER A 172 -14.30 -3.54 19.94
C SER A 172 -14.08 -4.88 19.25
N SER A 173 -13.72 -4.87 17.96
CA SER A 173 -13.58 -6.06 17.12
C SER A 173 -12.12 -6.32 16.75
N PRO A 174 -11.44 -7.30 17.40
CA PRO A 174 -10.03 -7.64 17.12
C PRO A 174 -9.71 -7.82 15.63
N TRP A 175 -10.58 -8.53 14.90
CA TRP A 175 -10.38 -8.87 13.49
C TRP A 175 -10.27 -7.63 12.58
N GLU A 176 -10.90 -6.51 12.93
CA GLU A 176 -10.75 -5.26 12.16
C GLU A 176 -9.31 -4.73 12.26
N GLY A 177 -8.73 -4.79 13.46
CA GLY A 177 -7.35 -4.41 13.70
C GLY A 177 -6.33 -5.34 13.03
N MET A 178 -6.59 -6.65 13.06
CA MET A 178 -5.73 -7.66 12.41
C MET A 178 -5.52 -7.38 10.92
N MET A 179 -6.56 -6.89 10.23
CA MET A 179 -6.48 -6.57 8.81
C MET A 179 -5.37 -5.55 8.49
N SER A 180 -5.02 -4.66 9.43
CA SER A 180 -3.91 -3.71 9.23
C SER A 180 -2.55 -4.40 9.12
N VAL A 181 -2.31 -5.45 9.91
CA VAL A 181 -1.06 -6.22 9.92
C VAL A 181 -1.07 -7.28 8.83
N ILE A 182 -2.20 -7.96 8.62
CA ILE A 182 -2.39 -8.95 7.55
C ILE A 182 -2.24 -8.30 6.17
N GLY A 183 -2.75 -7.06 6.01
CA GLY A 183 -2.54 -6.28 4.80
C GLY A 183 -1.06 -6.11 4.48
N SER A 184 -0.25 -5.71 5.47
CA SER A 184 1.21 -5.58 5.31
C SER A 184 1.89 -6.92 4.95
N ALA A 185 1.43 -8.04 5.51
CA ALA A 185 1.98 -9.37 5.24
C ALA A 185 1.66 -9.90 3.83
N TYR A 186 0.42 -9.73 3.36
CA TYR A 186 -0.08 -10.35 2.13
C TYR A 186 -0.02 -9.45 0.90
N PHE A 187 0.06 -8.11 1.07
CA PHE A 187 -0.13 -7.17 -0.03
C PHE A 187 0.80 -7.41 -1.23
N GLU A 188 2.09 -7.71 -1.01
CA GLU A 188 3.00 -8.02 -2.13
C GLU A 188 2.53 -9.27 -2.90
N THR A 189 2.12 -10.32 -2.19
CA THR A 189 1.61 -11.54 -2.82
C THR A 189 0.34 -11.28 -3.61
N TYR A 190 -0.60 -10.52 -3.03
CA TYR A 190 -1.79 -10.04 -3.73
C TYR A 190 -1.42 -9.29 -5.01
N LEU A 191 -0.47 -8.36 -4.93
CA LEU A 191 -0.03 -7.54 -6.05
C LEU A 191 0.62 -8.39 -7.15
N ARG A 192 1.50 -9.34 -6.80
CA ARG A 192 2.12 -10.30 -7.73
C ARG A 192 1.07 -11.14 -8.47
N LYS A 193 0.03 -11.62 -7.77
CA LYS A 193 -1.10 -12.35 -8.37
C LYS A 193 -1.91 -11.44 -9.31
N LEU A 194 -2.23 -10.23 -8.87
CA LEU A 194 -3.02 -9.25 -9.63
C LEU A 194 -2.39 -8.91 -10.99
N VAL A 195 -1.07 -8.82 -11.04
CA VAL A 195 -0.33 -8.45 -12.26
C VAL A 195 0.16 -9.65 -13.06
N GLY A 196 -0.02 -10.87 -12.56
CA GLY A 196 0.48 -12.09 -13.20
C GLY A 196 2.01 -12.16 -13.24
N ALA A 197 2.68 -11.76 -12.16
CA ALA A 197 4.13 -11.92 -12.01
C ALA A 197 4.52 -13.41 -12.13
N ARG A 198 5.77 -13.69 -12.50
CA ARG A 198 6.30 -15.07 -12.64
C ARG A 198 6.29 -15.80 -11.30
N ASN A 199 6.86 -15.19 -10.27
CA ASN A 199 6.80 -15.72 -8.90
C ASN A 199 5.64 -15.03 -8.17
N GLN A 200 4.59 -15.80 -7.90
CA GLN A 200 3.36 -15.32 -7.23
C GLN A 200 3.22 -15.79 -5.78
N LYS A 201 4.13 -16.65 -5.33
CA LYS A 201 4.17 -17.15 -3.96
C LYS A 201 5.40 -16.57 -3.26
N PRO A 202 5.29 -16.23 -1.96
CA PRO A 202 6.46 -15.84 -1.18
C PRO A 202 7.39 -17.05 -1.00
N HIS A 203 8.61 -16.77 -0.54
CA HIS A 203 9.53 -17.80 -0.08
C HIS A 203 8.87 -18.69 1.01
N PRO A 204 9.07 -20.03 1.03
CA PRO A 204 8.41 -20.91 2.00
C PRO A 204 8.64 -20.50 3.47
N HIS A 205 9.88 -20.15 3.85
CA HIS A 205 10.17 -19.69 5.21
C HIS A 205 9.51 -18.34 5.52
N LEU A 206 9.37 -17.45 4.53
CA LEU A 206 8.64 -16.19 4.71
C LEU A 206 7.14 -16.43 4.88
N ALA A 207 6.57 -17.36 4.11
CA ALA A 207 5.17 -17.76 4.21
C ALA A 207 4.84 -18.34 5.60
N ALA A 208 5.77 -19.11 6.18
CA ALA A 208 5.63 -19.70 7.50
C ALA A 208 5.88 -18.68 8.64
N ALA A 209 6.81 -17.74 8.45
CA ALA A 209 7.16 -16.72 9.44
C ALA A 209 6.05 -15.67 9.64
N TRP A 210 5.39 -15.22 8.55
CA TRP A 210 4.40 -14.15 8.59
C TRP A 210 3.26 -14.37 9.60
N PRO A 211 2.56 -15.53 9.61
CA PRO A 211 1.50 -15.79 10.57
C PRO A 211 1.98 -15.77 12.02
N ALA A 212 3.18 -16.29 12.32
CA ALA A 212 3.73 -16.28 13.68
C ALA A 212 4.10 -14.88 14.13
N TRP A 213 4.83 -14.13 13.29
CA TRP A 213 5.23 -12.75 13.57
C TRP A 213 4.02 -11.83 13.75
N ALA A 214 3.06 -11.88 12.80
CA ALA A 214 1.92 -10.97 12.80
C ALA A 214 0.96 -11.26 13.95
N GLU A 215 0.76 -12.53 14.31
CA GLU A 215 -0.01 -12.90 15.50
C GLU A 215 0.61 -12.33 16.78
N ARG A 216 1.94 -12.45 16.94
CA ARG A 216 2.65 -11.92 18.10
C ARG A 216 2.48 -10.41 18.21
N VAL A 217 2.76 -9.68 17.13
CA VAL A 217 2.53 -8.22 17.05
C VAL A 217 1.09 -7.88 17.43
N CYS A 218 0.10 -8.59 16.86
CA CYS A 218 -1.31 -8.36 17.18
C CYS A 218 -1.66 -8.67 18.64
N SER A 219 -0.99 -9.63 19.28
CA SER A 219 -1.24 -9.97 20.69
C SER A 219 -0.89 -8.85 21.69
N HIS A 220 -0.08 -7.87 21.29
CA HIS A 220 0.23 -6.70 22.12
C HIS A 220 -0.81 -5.56 21.98
N PHE A 221 -1.65 -5.59 20.94
CA PHE A 221 -2.74 -4.63 20.79
C PHE A 221 -3.94 -5.01 21.64
N ARG A 222 -4.69 -4.01 22.08
CA ARG A 222 -5.83 -4.19 22.99
C ARG A 222 -7.11 -3.62 22.40
N THR A 223 -8.22 -4.34 22.60
CA THR A 223 -9.55 -3.78 22.37
C THR A 223 -9.91 -2.73 23.42
N GLU A 224 -10.95 -1.97 23.13
CA GLU A 224 -11.55 -1.05 24.09
C GLU A 224 -11.91 -1.75 25.41
N PRO A 225 -11.59 -1.16 26.58
CA PRO A 225 -11.91 -1.73 27.89
C PRO A 225 -13.41 -2.00 28.07
N GLY A 226 -13.74 -3.17 28.62
CA GLY A 226 -15.10 -3.58 28.91
C GLY A 226 -15.20 -5.09 29.13
N ALA A 227 -16.43 -5.62 29.18
CA ALA A 227 -16.70 -7.03 29.48
C ALA A 227 -16.02 -8.05 28.53
N ASN A 228 -15.58 -7.60 27.34
CA ASN A 228 -14.95 -8.43 26.31
C ASN A 228 -13.56 -7.89 25.92
N PHE A 229 -12.78 -7.39 26.87
CA PHE A 229 -11.38 -7.00 26.63
C PHE A 229 -10.59 -8.18 26.04
N ARG A 230 -9.90 -7.96 24.93
CA ARG A 230 -9.15 -8.96 24.18
C ARG A 230 -7.91 -8.36 23.55
N ASP A 231 -6.91 -9.19 23.38
CA ASP A 231 -5.82 -8.91 22.47
C ASP A 231 -6.26 -9.06 21.00
N TYR A 232 -5.53 -8.42 20.07
CA TYR A 232 -5.82 -8.58 18.64
C TYR A 232 -5.25 -9.89 18.07
N GLY A 233 -4.53 -10.69 18.84
CA GLY A 233 -4.04 -12.01 18.41
C GLY A 233 -5.10 -13.11 18.54
N ALA A 234 -6.18 -12.87 19.27
CA ALA A 234 -7.27 -13.82 19.47
C ALA A 234 -7.97 -14.17 18.13
N ASN A 235 -8.00 -15.45 17.76
CA ASN A 235 -8.44 -15.97 16.45
C ASN A 235 -7.57 -15.53 15.25
N PHE A 236 -6.34 -15.05 15.46
CA PHE A 236 -5.46 -14.68 14.34
C PHE A 236 -5.13 -15.88 13.42
N PRO A 237 -5.01 -15.69 12.09
CA PRO A 237 -4.61 -16.74 11.13
C PRO A 237 -3.32 -17.50 11.50
N ARG A 238 -3.31 -18.84 11.45
CA ARG A 238 -2.16 -19.65 11.91
C ARG A 238 -1.12 -19.98 10.86
N ASN A 239 -1.51 -19.95 9.60
CA ASN A 239 -0.70 -20.36 8.47
C ASN A 239 -0.95 -19.42 7.29
N TRP A 240 -0.10 -19.53 6.26
CA TRP A 240 -0.18 -18.68 5.08
C TRP A 240 -1.55 -18.73 4.38
N THR A 241 -2.17 -19.91 4.32
CA THR A 241 -3.48 -20.10 3.70
C THR A 241 -4.57 -19.35 4.48
N GLU A 242 -4.64 -19.52 5.80
CA GLU A 242 -5.60 -18.76 6.63
C GLU A 242 -5.37 -17.24 6.51
N LEU A 243 -4.13 -16.77 6.38
CA LEU A 243 -3.79 -15.35 6.25
C LEU A 243 -4.27 -14.80 4.90
N GLU A 244 -4.02 -15.54 3.82
CA GLU A 244 -4.55 -15.24 2.50
C GLU A 244 -6.08 -15.24 2.49
N ASP A 245 -6.70 -16.29 3.02
CA ASP A 245 -8.15 -16.43 3.10
C ASP A 245 -8.76 -15.28 3.89
N PHE A 246 -8.12 -14.83 4.98
CA PHE A 246 -8.59 -13.70 5.78
C PHE A 246 -8.61 -12.40 4.97
N TYR A 247 -7.51 -12.12 4.25
CA TYR A 247 -7.41 -10.92 3.43
C TYR A 247 -8.50 -10.89 2.34
N LEU A 248 -8.74 -12.03 1.68
CA LEU A 248 -9.78 -12.18 0.66
C LEU A 248 -11.20 -12.17 1.26
N TRP A 249 -11.40 -12.81 2.41
CA TRP A 249 -12.65 -12.80 3.17
C TRP A 249 -13.06 -11.38 3.52
N PHE A 250 -12.14 -10.58 4.09
CA PHE A 250 -12.41 -9.20 4.48
C PHE A 250 -12.86 -8.37 3.26
N GLN A 251 -12.15 -8.50 2.13
CA GLN A 251 -12.56 -7.86 0.86
C GLN A 251 -13.95 -8.30 0.38
N SER A 252 -14.33 -9.54 0.67
CA SER A 252 -15.56 -10.16 0.21
C SER A 252 -16.78 -9.86 1.11
N LEU A 253 -16.60 -9.23 2.27
CA LEU A 253 -17.73 -8.84 3.12
C LEU A 253 -18.64 -7.84 2.40
N PRO A 254 -19.97 -7.97 2.50
CA PRO A 254 -20.91 -7.05 1.86
C PRO A 254 -21.11 -5.81 2.74
N PHE A 255 -20.08 -4.99 2.89
CA PHE A 255 -20.10 -3.80 3.74
C PHE A 255 -21.24 -2.81 3.45
N LYS A 256 -21.82 -2.84 2.26
CA LYS A 256 -23.04 -2.08 1.94
C LYS A 256 -24.23 -2.46 2.84
N GLU A 257 -24.32 -3.72 3.28
CA GLU A 257 -25.34 -4.22 4.22
C GLU A 257 -25.06 -3.74 5.66
N TYR A 258 -23.79 -3.45 5.98
CA TYR A 258 -23.32 -3.14 7.34
C TYR A 258 -23.06 -1.64 7.59
N THR A 259 -23.28 -0.80 6.58
CA THR A 259 -22.98 0.64 6.65
C THR A 259 -24.21 1.47 6.33
N ASN A 260 -24.33 2.64 6.95
CA ASN A 260 -25.30 3.66 6.56
C ASN A 260 -24.66 4.72 5.64
N ASP A 261 -25.42 5.74 5.24
CA ASP A 261 -24.92 6.81 4.37
C ASP A 261 -23.78 7.62 4.98
N GLU A 262 -23.83 7.88 6.30
CA GLU A 262 -22.77 8.60 7.01
C GLU A 262 -21.47 7.80 7.00
N ASP A 263 -21.52 6.51 7.33
CA ASP A 263 -20.34 5.64 7.36
C ASP A 263 -19.72 5.50 5.97
N ARG A 264 -20.54 5.37 4.92
CA ARG A 264 -20.09 5.34 3.53
C ARG A 264 -19.44 6.65 3.09
N GLN A 265 -20.00 7.79 3.48
CA GLN A 265 -19.43 9.10 3.16
C GLN A 265 -18.06 9.27 3.80
N LYS A 266 -17.92 8.89 5.08
CA LYS A 266 -16.62 8.92 5.78
C LYS A 266 -15.60 8.01 5.10
N GLY A 267 -15.99 6.77 4.81
CA GLY A 267 -15.13 5.81 4.10
C GLY A 267 -14.63 6.37 2.76
N HIS A 268 -15.54 6.95 1.97
CA HIS A 268 -15.21 7.60 0.70
C HIS A 268 -14.20 8.75 0.88
N GLU A 269 -14.49 9.70 1.76
CA GLU A 269 -13.64 10.86 2.00
C GLU A 269 -12.23 10.45 2.45
N ILE A 270 -12.14 9.49 3.36
CA ILE A 270 -10.85 9.00 3.85
C ILE A 270 -10.09 8.29 2.72
N ALA A 271 -10.76 7.43 1.96
CA ALA A 271 -10.13 6.71 0.86
C ALA A 271 -9.61 7.67 -0.22
N GLN A 272 -10.36 8.73 -0.56
CA GLN A 272 -9.88 9.81 -1.43
C GLN A 272 -8.64 10.50 -0.85
N ALA A 273 -8.65 10.83 0.44
CA ALA A 273 -7.51 11.47 1.09
C ALA A 273 -6.23 10.61 1.05
N PHE A 274 -6.34 9.28 1.20
CA PHE A 274 -5.20 8.37 1.04
C PHE A 274 -4.68 8.32 -0.40
N LEU A 275 -5.57 8.30 -1.39
CA LEU A 275 -5.21 8.35 -2.81
C LEU A 275 -4.47 9.65 -3.16
N ASP A 276 -4.97 10.77 -2.67
CA ASP A 276 -4.39 12.10 -2.91
C ASP A 276 -3.05 12.26 -2.19
N GLN A 277 -2.95 11.76 -0.97
CA GLN A 277 -1.71 11.72 -0.21
C GLN A 277 -0.62 10.95 -0.97
N PHE A 278 -0.91 9.72 -1.39
CA PHE A 278 0.04 8.91 -2.14
C PHE A 278 0.48 9.60 -3.43
N SER A 279 -0.48 10.16 -4.17
CA SER A 279 -0.21 10.89 -5.41
C SER A 279 0.71 12.08 -5.15
N THR A 280 0.46 12.82 -4.07
CA THR A 280 1.28 13.98 -3.67
C THR A 280 2.67 13.58 -3.21
N LEU A 281 2.84 12.42 -2.55
CA LEU A 281 4.16 11.99 -2.09
C LEU A 281 5.09 11.58 -3.23
N TRP A 282 4.55 10.90 -4.24
CA TRP A 282 5.36 10.13 -5.18
C TRP A 282 5.31 10.64 -6.62
N PHE A 283 4.36 11.51 -6.95
CA PHE A 283 4.19 12.01 -8.30
C PHE A 283 4.21 13.54 -8.31
N PRO A 284 4.79 14.18 -9.35
CA PRO A 284 4.59 15.60 -9.56
C PRO A 284 3.10 15.88 -9.82
N ARG A 285 2.65 17.09 -9.55
CA ARG A 285 1.23 17.50 -9.69
C ARG A 285 0.62 17.16 -11.04
N GLN A 286 1.38 17.32 -12.12
CA GLN A 286 0.98 17.02 -13.50
C GLN A 286 0.70 15.52 -13.71
N LEU A 287 1.27 14.66 -12.85
CA LEU A 287 1.11 13.20 -12.86
C LEU A 287 0.34 12.67 -11.64
N HIS A 288 -0.30 13.51 -10.83
CA HIS A 288 -1.16 13.02 -9.74
C HIS A 288 -2.28 12.09 -10.25
N TRP A 289 -2.81 12.36 -11.46
CA TRP A 289 -3.78 11.46 -12.09
C TRP A 289 -3.21 10.06 -12.33
N LEU A 290 -1.90 9.93 -12.57
CA LEU A 290 -1.21 8.66 -12.72
C LEU A 290 -1.06 7.97 -11.37
N GLY A 291 -0.65 8.70 -10.32
CA GLY A 291 -0.61 8.18 -8.95
C GLY A 291 -1.96 7.65 -8.48
N ARG A 292 -3.03 8.39 -8.77
CA ARG A 292 -4.41 7.93 -8.56
C ARG A 292 -4.71 6.66 -9.36
N SER A 293 -4.34 6.63 -10.64
CA SER A 293 -4.58 5.47 -11.51
C SER A 293 -3.83 4.23 -11.06
N VAL A 294 -2.63 4.38 -10.48
CA VAL A 294 -1.88 3.30 -9.83
C VAL A 294 -2.74 2.69 -8.73
N LEU A 295 -3.14 3.48 -7.74
CA LEU A 295 -3.92 2.94 -6.62
C LEU A 295 -5.28 2.39 -7.05
N LEU A 296 -6.00 3.05 -7.97
CA LEU A 296 -7.26 2.53 -8.50
C LEU A 296 -7.08 1.22 -9.26
N THR A 297 -5.90 0.94 -9.82
CA THR A 297 -5.60 -0.33 -10.48
C THR A 297 -5.32 -1.43 -9.46
N LEU A 298 -4.69 -1.07 -8.33
CA LEU A 298 -4.23 -2.03 -7.32
C LEU A 298 -5.29 -2.34 -6.26
N VAL A 299 -6.21 -1.43 -5.95
CA VAL A 299 -7.32 -1.72 -5.02
C VAL A 299 -8.40 -2.55 -5.73
N SER A 300 -8.87 -3.61 -5.08
CA SER A 300 -9.86 -4.52 -5.68
C SER A 300 -11.16 -3.79 -6.08
N GLU A 301 -11.82 -4.25 -7.14
CA GLU A 301 -13.03 -3.60 -7.66
C GLU A 301 -14.13 -3.47 -6.61
N LYS A 302 -14.33 -4.51 -5.79
CA LYS A 302 -15.35 -4.52 -4.74
C LYS A 302 -15.12 -3.42 -3.70
N VAL A 303 -13.87 -3.25 -3.27
CA VAL A 303 -13.47 -2.21 -2.32
C VAL A 303 -13.66 -0.83 -2.94
N ARG A 304 -13.26 -0.64 -4.21
CA ARG A 304 -13.43 0.65 -4.91
C ARG A 304 -14.90 1.02 -5.12
N LYS A 305 -15.77 0.04 -5.38
CA LYS A 305 -17.21 0.25 -5.47
C LYS A 305 -17.79 0.63 -4.10
N GLN A 306 -17.41 -0.07 -3.03
CA GLN A 306 -17.84 0.27 -1.67
C GLN A 306 -17.45 1.71 -1.29
N GLN A 307 -16.22 2.11 -1.63
CA GLN A 307 -15.68 3.44 -1.34
C GLN A 307 -15.95 4.49 -2.42
N GLN A 308 -16.73 4.15 -3.46
CA GLN A 308 -17.10 5.07 -4.54
C GLN A 308 -15.89 5.79 -5.18
N LEU A 309 -14.77 5.08 -5.36
CA LEU A 309 -13.52 5.66 -5.86
C LEU A 309 -13.44 5.79 -7.38
N GLY A 310 -14.38 5.15 -8.09
CA GLY A 310 -14.40 5.03 -9.54
C GLY A 310 -13.56 3.86 -10.06
N SER A 311 -13.64 3.68 -11.37
CA SER A 311 -12.88 2.66 -12.12
C SER A 311 -11.65 3.28 -12.77
N PRO A 312 -10.55 2.53 -12.96
CA PRO A 312 -9.40 3.07 -13.65
C PRO A 312 -9.70 3.04 -15.16
N ASN A 313 -9.02 3.85 -15.94
CA ASN A 313 -9.06 3.64 -17.38
C ASN A 313 -8.42 2.26 -17.70
N SER A 314 -9.07 1.43 -18.51
CA SER A 314 -8.64 0.05 -18.75
C SER A 314 -7.27 -0.05 -19.44
N ILE A 315 -6.96 0.86 -20.35
CA ILE A 315 -5.67 0.91 -21.06
C ILE A 315 -4.58 1.30 -20.06
N ILE A 316 -4.80 2.35 -19.28
CA ILE A 316 -3.85 2.81 -18.25
C ILE A 316 -3.64 1.70 -17.20
N ALA A 317 -4.71 1.06 -16.73
CA ALA A 317 -4.64 -0.06 -15.79
C ALA A 317 -3.81 -1.22 -16.34
N SER A 318 -3.99 -1.55 -17.62
CA SER A 318 -3.22 -2.61 -18.29
C SER A 318 -1.73 -2.25 -18.37
N GLY A 319 -1.42 -0.99 -18.69
CA GLY A 319 -0.05 -0.46 -18.67
C GLY A 319 0.59 -0.51 -17.28
N ILE A 320 -0.14 -0.10 -16.24
CA ILE A 320 0.31 -0.16 -14.84
C ILE A 320 0.59 -1.61 -14.42
N LYS A 321 -0.35 -2.54 -14.71
CA LYS A 321 -0.16 -3.97 -14.41
C LYS A 321 1.06 -4.54 -15.13
N LEU A 322 1.24 -4.20 -16.41
CA LEU A 322 2.44 -4.61 -17.15
C LEU A 322 3.72 -4.04 -16.52
N GLY A 323 3.72 -2.76 -16.10
CA GLY A 323 4.85 -2.14 -15.42
C GLY A 323 5.24 -2.86 -14.13
N PHE A 324 4.26 -3.15 -13.25
CA PHE A 324 4.51 -3.92 -12.03
C PHE A 324 4.93 -5.37 -12.32
N LYS A 325 4.33 -6.03 -13.32
CA LYS A 325 4.75 -7.36 -13.74
C LYS A 325 6.22 -7.37 -14.16
N LEU A 326 6.64 -6.43 -15.01
CA LEU A 326 8.03 -6.30 -15.44
C LEU A 326 8.94 -5.98 -14.27
N LEU A 327 8.53 -5.09 -13.34
CA LEU A 327 9.29 -4.79 -12.13
C LEU A 327 9.57 -6.05 -11.30
N PHE A 328 8.54 -6.87 -11.03
CA PHE A 328 8.73 -8.13 -10.29
C PHE A 328 9.57 -9.13 -11.07
N ASP A 329 9.25 -9.36 -12.35
CA ASP A 329 9.95 -10.36 -13.17
C ASP A 329 11.44 -10.02 -13.33
N VAL A 330 11.79 -8.72 -13.41
CA VAL A 330 13.19 -8.25 -13.43
C VAL A 330 13.83 -8.41 -12.04
N THR A 331 13.15 -8.00 -10.97
CA THR A 331 13.68 -8.16 -9.59
C THR A 331 13.94 -9.62 -9.25
N ASP A 332 13.09 -10.53 -9.72
CA ASP A 332 13.22 -11.97 -9.51
C ASP A 332 14.48 -12.56 -10.16
N ILE A 333 15.03 -11.94 -11.22
CA ILE A 333 16.25 -12.41 -11.90
C ILE A 333 17.51 -11.63 -11.52
N MET A 334 17.36 -10.37 -11.09
CA MET A 334 18.48 -9.53 -10.68
C MET A 334 19.13 -10.03 -9.38
N PRO A 335 20.43 -9.80 -9.13
CA PRO A 335 21.02 -10.07 -7.83
C PRO A 335 20.26 -9.36 -6.70
N ASP A 336 20.19 -9.99 -5.53
CA ASP A 336 19.60 -9.39 -4.35
C ASP A 336 20.47 -8.20 -3.88
N PRO A 337 19.88 -7.16 -3.28
CA PRO A 337 20.64 -6.03 -2.78
C PRO A 337 21.60 -6.47 -1.67
N VAL A 338 22.81 -5.89 -1.67
CA VAL A 338 23.85 -6.20 -0.68
C VAL A 338 23.67 -5.42 0.62
N THR A 339 23.01 -4.26 0.55
CA THR A 339 22.66 -3.41 1.69
C THR A 339 21.15 -3.37 1.87
N PRO A 340 20.66 -3.25 3.12
CA PRO A 340 19.24 -3.15 3.39
C PRO A 340 18.69 -1.82 2.88
N ALA A 341 17.92 -1.86 1.79
CA ALA A 341 17.43 -0.69 1.06
C ALA A 341 16.58 0.24 1.92
N LEU A 342 15.77 -0.28 2.84
CA LEU A 342 14.94 0.55 3.73
C LEU A 342 15.69 1.11 4.94
N LEU A 343 16.87 0.58 5.29
CA LEU A 343 17.52 0.92 6.56
C LEU A 343 17.93 2.39 6.64
N GLU A 344 18.44 2.95 5.54
CA GLU A 344 18.86 4.34 5.50
C GLU A 344 17.67 5.28 5.67
N GLU A 345 16.58 5.03 4.93
CA GLU A 345 15.38 5.85 5.02
C GLU A 345 14.71 5.71 6.39
N TYR A 346 14.62 4.49 6.92
CA TYR A 346 14.14 4.22 8.28
C TYR A 346 14.91 5.04 9.32
N ARG A 347 16.25 5.05 9.25
CA ARG A 347 17.09 5.86 10.15
C ARG A 347 16.92 7.36 9.93
N ALA A 348 16.77 7.80 8.68
CA ALA A 348 16.59 9.21 8.36
C ALA A 348 15.27 9.74 8.94
N VAL A 349 14.18 8.98 8.80
CA VAL A 349 12.85 9.35 9.31
C VAL A 349 12.84 9.55 10.83
N LYS A 350 13.63 8.77 11.58
CA LYS A 350 13.80 8.95 13.04
C LYS A 350 14.33 10.33 13.44
N ALA A 351 15.11 10.97 12.58
CA ALA A 351 15.67 12.30 12.82
C ALA A 351 14.73 13.44 12.42
N TRP A 352 13.56 13.14 11.83
CA TRP A 352 12.65 14.15 11.31
C TRP A 352 11.89 14.87 12.41
N LYS A 353 11.63 16.15 12.17
CA LYS A 353 10.70 16.94 12.99
C LYS A 353 9.28 16.64 12.53
N TRP A 354 8.62 15.66 13.14
CA TRP A 354 7.28 15.16 12.76
C TRP A 354 6.27 16.26 12.41
N HIS A 355 6.19 17.31 13.24
CA HIS A 355 5.26 18.43 13.05
C HIS A 355 5.52 19.30 11.80
N GLN A 356 6.65 19.10 11.12
CA GLN A 356 7.05 19.86 9.93
C GLN A 356 6.91 19.06 8.63
N ILE A 357 6.69 17.74 8.69
CA ILE A 357 6.72 16.85 7.52
C ILE A 357 5.79 17.33 6.42
N ASP A 358 4.52 17.58 6.73
CA ASP A 358 3.55 18.02 5.72
C ASP A 358 3.93 19.35 5.05
N VAL A 359 4.57 20.26 5.78
CA VAL A 359 5.07 21.53 5.22
C VAL A 359 6.31 21.30 4.36
N GLN A 360 7.21 20.42 4.80
CA GLN A 360 8.44 20.08 4.08
C GLN A 360 8.14 19.37 2.76
N VAL A 361 7.27 18.34 2.78
CA VAL A 361 6.83 17.61 1.58
C VAL A 361 6.23 18.57 0.55
N ARG A 362 5.32 19.46 0.98
CA ARG A 362 4.72 20.46 0.06
C ARG A 362 5.77 21.41 -0.50
N ARG A 363 6.72 21.87 0.33
CA ARG A 363 7.79 22.78 -0.11
C ARG A 363 8.72 22.10 -1.13
N GLU A 364 9.10 20.85 -0.87
CA GLU A 364 9.95 20.07 -1.76
C GLU A 364 9.27 19.86 -3.11
N TRP A 365 7.99 19.50 -3.12
CA TRP A 365 7.24 19.36 -4.36
C TRP A 365 7.11 20.67 -5.11
N HIS A 366 6.80 21.79 -4.46
CA HIS A 366 6.81 23.10 -5.13
C HIS A 366 8.16 23.48 -5.73
N HIS A 367 9.27 22.96 -5.21
CA HIS A 367 10.57 23.12 -5.82
C HIS A 367 10.73 22.24 -7.06
N ARG A 368 10.39 20.95 -6.96
CA ARG A 368 10.46 19.97 -8.07
C ARG A 368 9.50 20.32 -9.22
N GLU A 369 8.30 20.80 -8.91
CA GLU A 369 7.29 21.26 -9.87
C GLU A 369 7.85 22.37 -10.75
N ARG A 370 8.47 23.40 -10.16
CA ARG A 370 9.06 24.50 -10.93
C ARG A 370 10.14 24.01 -11.89
N ILE A 371 10.93 23.01 -11.49
CA ILE A 371 11.94 22.41 -12.36
C ILE A 371 11.26 21.65 -13.51
N LEU A 372 10.27 20.82 -13.20
CA LEU A 372 9.57 20.04 -14.20
C LEU A 372 8.78 20.91 -15.19
N ASP A 373 8.12 21.96 -14.72
CA ASP A 373 7.42 22.93 -15.56
C ASP A 373 8.39 23.61 -16.52
N VAL A 374 9.59 23.98 -16.04
CA VAL A 374 10.65 24.53 -16.90
C VAL A 374 11.11 23.51 -17.94
N VAL A 375 11.30 22.24 -17.56
CA VAL A 375 11.70 21.17 -18.48
C VAL A 375 10.62 20.89 -19.52
N LEU A 376 9.36 20.78 -19.11
CA LEU A 376 8.22 20.54 -20.02
C LEU A 376 8.01 21.73 -20.95
N PHE A 377 8.13 22.96 -20.45
CA PHE A 377 8.09 24.17 -21.27
C PHE A 377 9.22 24.16 -22.31
N ALA A 378 10.46 23.89 -21.91
CA ALA A 378 11.59 23.77 -22.82
C ALA A 378 11.39 22.65 -23.86
N ALA A 379 10.90 21.48 -23.45
CA ALA A 379 10.60 20.37 -24.35
C ALA A 379 9.50 20.74 -25.37
N SER A 380 8.44 21.43 -24.93
CA SER A 380 7.38 21.89 -25.84
C SER A 380 7.88 22.91 -26.87
N ILE A 381 8.78 23.83 -26.49
CA ILE A 381 9.44 24.75 -27.43
C ILE A 381 10.26 23.97 -28.46
N LEU A 382 11.02 22.95 -28.02
CA LEU A 382 11.81 22.12 -28.92
C LEU A 382 10.94 21.32 -29.90
N ILE A 383 9.80 20.78 -29.44
CA ILE A 383 8.84 20.07 -30.29
C ILE A 383 8.22 21.04 -31.32
N LEU A 384 7.82 22.24 -30.90
CA LEU A 384 7.29 23.27 -31.80
C LEU A 384 8.33 23.70 -32.84
N PHE A 385 9.59 23.87 -32.43
CA PHE A 385 10.68 24.19 -33.34
C PHE A 385 10.94 23.06 -34.35
N ALA A 386 10.99 21.81 -33.89
CA ALA A 386 11.14 20.64 -34.76
C ALA A 386 9.98 20.52 -35.75
N TYR A 387 8.74 20.74 -35.30
CA TYR A 387 7.56 20.76 -36.16
C TYR A 387 7.63 21.89 -37.20
N TYR A 388 8.04 23.09 -36.79
CA TYR A 388 8.21 24.24 -37.69
C TYR A 388 9.26 23.98 -38.77
N GLU A 389 10.43 23.46 -38.41
CA GLU A 389 11.48 23.12 -39.38
C GLU A 389 11.05 21.97 -40.33
N ALA A 390 10.37 20.95 -39.81
CA ALA A 390 9.77 19.89 -40.65
C ALA A 390 8.75 20.46 -41.64
N SER A 391 7.92 21.42 -41.21
CA SER A 391 6.92 22.07 -42.07
C SER A 391 7.57 22.91 -43.18
N LYS A 392 8.68 23.61 -42.90
CA LYS A 392 9.48 24.32 -43.91
C LYS A 392 10.07 23.38 -44.95
N LEU A 393 10.64 22.26 -44.50
CA LEU A 393 11.19 21.23 -45.38
C LEU A 393 10.11 20.69 -46.32
N LEU A 394 8.93 20.37 -45.79
CA LEU A 394 7.79 19.94 -46.60
C LEU A 394 7.34 21.00 -47.61
N ALA A 395 7.25 22.27 -47.21
CA ALA A 395 6.88 23.37 -48.11
C ALA A 395 7.92 23.60 -49.23
N LYS A 396 9.21 23.39 -48.94
CA LYS A 396 10.29 23.47 -49.93
C LYS A 396 10.26 22.30 -50.92
N THR A 397 9.90 21.09 -50.45
CA THR A 397 9.73 19.93 -51.34
C THR A 397 8.50 20.05 -52.23
N SER A 398 7.42 20.69 -51.77
CA SER A 398 6.23 20.94 -52.60
C SER A 398 6.46 22.01 -53.68
N THR A 399 7.35 22.97 -53.44
CA THR A 399 7.76 23.95 -54.47
C THR A 399 8.67 23.29 -55.51
N LEU A 400 9.63 22.46 -55.09
CA LEU A 400 10.45 21.68 -56.03
C LEU A 400 9.62 20.73 -56.91
N SER A 401 8.61 20.05 -56.36
CA SER A 401 7.76 19.17 -57.15
C SER A 401 6.88 19.94 -58.15
N GLY A 402 6.42 21.13 -57.78
CA GLY A 402 5.71 22.06 -58.67
C GLY A 402 6.59 22.56 -59.83
N ASP A 403 7.84 22.92 -59.56
CA ASP A 403 8.79 23.37 -60.58
C ASP A 403 9.18 22.25 -61.54
N ILE A 404 9.39 21.03 -61.04
CA ILE A 404 9.66 19.84 -61.86
C ILE A 404 8.47 19.53 -62.78
N LEU A 405 7.24 19.58 -62.27
CA LEU A 405 6.03 19.36 -63.08
C LEU A 405 5.84 20.45 -64.15
N THR A 406 6.17 21.69 -63.83
CA THR A 406 6.14 22.81 -64.79
C THR A 406 7.18 22.60 -65.89
N HIS A 407 8.42 22.24 -65.55
CA HIS A 407 9.47 21.95 -66.52
C HIS A 407 9.14 20.76 -67.43
N ILE A 408 8.55 19.69 -66.90
CA ILE A 408 8.09 18.54 -67.70
C ILE A 408 6.99 18.96 -68.69
N ARG A 409 6.03 19.81 -68.27
CA ARG A 409 4.99 20.33 -69.16
C ARG A 409 5.55 21.23 -70.25
N THR A 410 6.50 22.10 -69.93
CA THR A 410 7.15 22.99 -70.91
C THR A 410 7.99 22.19 -71.92
N ALA A 411 8.71 21.15 -71.47
CA ALA A 411 9.47 20.27 -72.35
C ALA A 411 8.56 19.51 -73.33
N LYS A 412 7.39 19.03 -72.85
CA LYS A 412 6.40 18.35 -73.69
C LYS A 412 5.78 19.28 -74.74
N LEU A 413 5.44 20.51 -74.36
CA LEU A 413 4.93 21.54 -75.29
C LEU A 413 5.96 21.98 -76.35
N LEU A 414 7.26 21.95 -76.02
CA LEU A 414 8.33 22.23 -76.99
C LEU A 414 8.57 21.06 -77.96
N GLN A 415 8.30 19.83 -77.53
CA GLN A 415 8.41 18.64 -78.37
C GLN A 415 7.26 18.55 -79.38
N ASP A 416 6.03 18.89 -78.96
CA ASP A 416 4.84 18.89 -79.82
C ASP A 416 4.87 20.02 -80.88
N LYS A 417 5.69 21.06 -80.72
CA LYS A 417 5.90 22.13 -81.73
C LYS A 417 6.95 21.79 -82.79
N LYS A 418 7.66 20.67 -82.68
CA LYS A 418 8.69 20.23 -83.64
C LYS A 418 8.21 19.12 -84.59
N THR A 419 6.95 18.72 -84.47
CA THR A 419 6.20 17.88 -85.42
C THR A 419 5.16 18.74 -86.11
#